data_AF-L9WDX6-F1
#
_entry.id   AF-L9WDX6-F1
#
_cell.length_a   1.000
_cell.length_b   1.000
_cell.length_c   1.000
_cell.angle_alpha   90.00
_cell.angle_beta   90.00
_cell.angle_gamma   90.00
#
_symmetry.space_group_name_H-M   'P 1'
#
loop_
_entity.id
_entity.type
_entity.pdbx_description
1 polymer ?
#
loop_
_entity_poly.entity_id
_entity_poly.type
_entity_poly.pdbx_seq_one_letter_code
_entity_poly.pdbx_strand_id
1 'polypeptide(L)'
;MSSDRRPLLFVLFGSALLVTLVIHLSFVPRYFPEEVFMTGLALVAGWVTYALVFYAAGRLRSNPQELPSMRTADIGIALFLVSLLLGAALDAFGFTPEAILEAYVVPALGIYVGLALLGWSIGRRTEAINAIVRR
;
A
#
# COMPACT_ATOMS: atom_id res chain seq x y z
N MET A 1 -4.18 5.07 -32.67
CA MET A 1 -4.34 6.05 -31.57
C MET A 1 -3.25 5.81 -30.53
N SER A 2 -2.11 6.50 -30.62
CA SER A 2 -1.10 6.50 -29.56
C SER A 2 -1.55 7.42 -28.41
N SER A 3 -2.58 7.00 -27.66
CA SER A 3 -3.01 7.77 -26.50
C SER A 3 -1.93 7.67 -25.44
N ASP A 4 -1.22 8.77 -25.24
CA ASP A 4 -0.28 8.96 -24.15
C ASP A 4 -1.06 8.81 -22.84
N ARG A 5 -1.03 7.62 -22.22
CA ARG A 5 -1.79 7.31 -20.98
C ARG A 5 -1.15 7.89 -19.72
N ARG A 6 -0.02 8.61 -19.87
CA ARG A 6 0.72 9.24 -18.77
C ARG A 6 -0.11 10.23 -17.95
N PRO A 7 -0.99 11.08 -18.52
CA PRO A 7 -1.83 11.98 -17.74
C PRO A 7 -2.75 11.23 -16.77
N LEU A 8 -3.34 10.12 -17.19
CA LEU A 8 -4.20 9.29 -16.33
C LEU A 8 -3.42 8.65 -15.17
N LEU A 9 -2.14 8.30 -15.37
CA LEU A 9 -1.29 7.80 -14.28
C LEU A 9 -0.95 8.87 -13.26
N PHE A 10 -0.75 10.11 -13.68
CA PHE A 10 -0.56 11.23 -12.75
C PHE A 10 -1.84 11.53 -11.97
N VAL A 11 -3.01 11.47 -12.62
CA VAL A 11 -4.31 11.58 -11.93
C VAL A 11 -4.46 10.47 -10.90
N LEU A 12 -4.20 9.20 -11.28
CA LEU A 12 -4.24 8.06 -10.35
C LEU A 12 -3.30 8.26 -9.16
N PHE A 13 -2.04 8.66 -9.42
CA PHE A 13 -1.06 8.90 -8.37
C PHE A 13 -1.52 10.00 -7.41
N GLY A 14 -1.95 11.15 -7.95
CA GLY A 14 -2.41 12.28 -7.16
C GLY A 14 -3.67 11.97 -6.36
N SER A 15 -4.66 11.31 -6.97
CA SER A 15 -5.90 10.94 -6.28
C SER A 15 -5.66 9.88 -5.22
N ALA A 16 -4.84 8.86 -5.50
CA ALA A 16 -4.51 7.82 -4.53
C ALA A 16 -3.75 8.41 -3.33
N LEU A 17 -2.81 9.34 -3.58
CA LEU A 17 -2.07 10.03 -2.53
C LEU A 17 -3.00 10.88 -1.67
N LEU A 18 -3.86 11.68 -2.30
CA LEU A 18 -4.83 12.51 -1.59
C LEU A 18 -5.76 11.68 -0.73
N VAL A 19 -6.36 10.62 -1.28
CA VAL A 19 -7.26 9.74 -0.53
C VAL A 19 -6.53 9.06 0.62
N THR A 20 -5.29 8.59 0.40
CA THR A 20 -4.46 8.02 1.47
C THR A 20 -4.27 9.03 2.61
N LEU A 21 -3.91 10.27 2.30
CA LEU A 21 -3.71 11.30 3.32
C LEU A 21 -5.01 11.61 4.07
N VAL A 22 -6.13 11.81 3.36
CA VAL A 22 -7.43 12.08 3.96
C VAL A 22 -7.85 10.95 4.89
N ILE A 23 -7.67 9.69 4.48
CA ILE A 23 -8.02 8.54 5.30
C ILE A 23 -7.20 8.53 6.59
N HIS A 24 -5.87 8.64 6.51
CA HIS A 24 -5.00 8.48 7.69
C HIS A 24 -4.98 9.71 8.61
N LEU A 25 -5.17 10.92 8.06
CA LEU A 25 -5.15 12.16 8.83
C LEU A 25 -6.53 12.58 9.34
N SER A 26 -7.62 12.07 8.76
CA SER A 26 -8.97 12.48 9.14
C SER A 26 -9.89 11.32 9.51
N PHE A 27 -9.93 10.24 8.73
CA PHE A 27 -10.89 9.16 8.98
C PHE A 27 -10.41 8.25 10.11
N VAL A 28 -9.15 7.82 10.07
CA VAL A 28 -8.58 6.96 11.12
C VAL A 28 -8.66 7.63 12.50
N PRO A 29 -8.21 8.89 12.71
CA PRO A 29 -8.30 9.55 14.01
C PRO A 29 -9.73 9.87 14.45
N ARG A 30 -10.69 9.91 13.51
CA ARG A 30 -12.09 10.20 13.81
C ARG A 30 -12.85 8.98 14.33
N TYR A 31 -12.51 7.79 13.84
CA TYR A 31 -13.23 6.55 14.19
C TYR A 31 -12.51 5.72 15.25
N PHE A 32 -11.20 5.89 15.42
CA PHE A 32 -10.42 5.15 16.40
C PHE A 32 -10.36 5.90 17.75
N PRO A 33 -10.54 5.21 18.89
CA PRO A 33 -10.83 3.78 19.05
C PRO A 33 -12.32 3.39 19.10
N GLU A 34 -13.24 4.34 19.10
CA GLU A 34 -14.64 4.13 19.50
C GLU A 34 -15.47 3.31 18.49
N GLU A 35 -15.20 3.45 17.20
CA GLU A 35 -15.94 2.81 16.11
C GLU A 35 -15.07 1.77 15.38
N VAL A 36 -14.94 0.57 15.98
CA VAL A 36 -14.05 -0.50 15.50
C VAL A 36 -14.29 -0.87 14.02
N PHE A 37 -15.55 -1.05 13.62
CA PHE A 37 -15.88 -1.42 12.23
C PHE A 37 -15.45 -0.33 11.23
N MET A 38 -15.76 0.93 11.54
CA MET A 38 -15.41 2.07 10.68
C MET A 38 -13.91 2.31 10.65
N THR A 39 -13.21 2.10 11.76
CA THR A 39 -11.75 2.14 11.83
C THR A 39 -11.13 1.08 10.92
N GLY A 40 -11.60 -0.18 11.01
CA GLY A 40 -11.12 -1.26 10.16
C GLY A 40 -11.34 -0.97 8.68
N LEU A 41 -12.53 -0.47 8.31
CA LEU A 41 -12.84 -0.09 6.94
C LEU A 41 -11.95 1.06 6.45
N ALA A 42 -11.75 2.09 7.27
CA ALA A 42 -10.87 3.21 6.96
C ALA A 42 -9.43 2.74 6.74
N LEU A 43 -8.89 1.88 7.62
CA LEU A 43 -7.54 1.34 7.49
C LEU A 43 -7.38 0.51 6.22
N VAL A 44 -8.31 -0.41 5.92
CA VAL A 44 -8.24 -1.23 4.69
C VAL A 44 -8.31 -0.34 3.44
N ALA A 45 -9.22 0.65 3.41
CA ALA A 45 -9.28 1.60 2.31
C ALA A 45 -7.97 2.39 2.17
N GLY A 46 -7.39 2.83 3.29
CA GLY A 46 -6.11 3.52 3.34
C GLY A 46 -4.96 2.67 2.84
N TRP A 47 -4.91 1.39 3.20
CA TRP A 47 -3.91 0.42 2.72
C TRP A 47 -4.00 0.21 1.21
N VAL A 48 -5.23 0.07 0.67
CA VAL A 48 -5.45 -0.06 -0.77
C VAL A 48 -4.97 1.18 -1.50
N THR A 49 -5.38 2.38 -1.06
CA THR A 49 -4.96 3.62 -1.73
C THR A 49 -3.46 3.87 -1.58
N TYR A 50 -2.88 3.50 -0.44
CA TYR A 50 -1.44 3.57 -0.23
C TYR A 50 -0.69 2.64 -1.19
N ALA A 51 -1.12 1.39 -1.34
CA ALA A 51 -0.53 0.47 -2.33
C ALA A 51 -0.65 1.02 -3.76
N LEU A 52 -1.77 1.69 -4.09
CA LEU A 52 -1.98 2.34 -5.38
C LEU A 52 -1.01 3.50 -5.65
N VAL A 53 -0.63 4.28 -4.62
CA VAL A 53 0.41 5.31 -4.73
C VAL A 53 1.72 4.69 -5.21
N PHE A 54 2.15 3.61 -4.57
CA PHE A 54 3.41 2.94 -4.94
C PHE A 54 3.31 2.20 -6.27
N TYR A 55 2.14 1.66 -6.61
CA TYR A 55 1.87 1.14 -7.95
C TYR A 55 2.05 2.20 -9.03
N ALA A 56 1.41 3.35 -8.89
CA ALA A 56 1.52 4.43 -9.86
C ALA A 56 2.94 5.00 -9.91
N ALA A 57 3.61 5.15 -8.75
CA ALA A 57 5.01 5.56 -8.69
C ALA A 57 5.93 4.58 -9.42
N GLY A 58 5.74 3.28 -9.22
CA GLY A 58 6.51 2.22 -9.88
C GLY A 58 6.35 2.27 -11.40
N ARG A 59 5.14 2.59 -11.89
CA ARG A 59 4.88 2.79 -13.32
C ARG A 59 5.52 4.05 -13.90
N LEU A 60 5.43 5.17 -13.18
CA LEU A 60 5.95 6.46 -13.65
C LEU A 60 7.48 6.49 -13.70
N ARG A 61 8.15 5.76 -12.79
CA ARG A 61 9.62 5.78 -12.67
C ARG A 61 10.32 4.62 -13.36
N SER A 62 9.63 3.58 -13.78
CA SER A 62 10.27 2.45 -14.45
C SER A 62 10.62 2.77 -15.89
N ASN A 63 11.87 2.48 -16.29
CA ASN A 63 12.29 2.40 -17.68
C ASN A 63 12.89 1.00 -17.96
N PRO A 64 12.04 -0.04 -18.04
CA PRO A 64 12.49 -1.42 -18.08
C PRO A 64 13.06 -1.77 -19.46
N GLN A 65 14.32 -2.23 -19.49
CA GLN A 65 14.90 -2.88 -20.67
C GLN A 65 14.47 -4.35 -20.78
N GLU A 66 14.16 -4.97 -19.63
CA GLU A 66 13.73 -6.37 -19.47
C GLU A 66 12.60 -6.47 -18.44
N LEU A 67 11.93 -7.63 -18.37
CA LEU A 67 10.85 -7.87 -17.43
C LEU A 67 11.39 -7.92 -15.97
N PRO A 68 10.95 -7.03 -15.06
CA PRO A 68 11.45 -7.03 -13.69
C PRO A 68 11.08 -8.30 -12.91
N SER A 69 12.00 -8.75 -12.04
CA SER A 69 11.77 -9.85 -11.09
C SER A 69 10.63 -9.53 -10.10
N MET A 70 9.90 -10.58 -9.68
CA MET A 70 8.82 -10.52 -8.69
C MET A 70 9.29 -10.64 -7.24
N ARG A 71 10.59 -10.90 -6.99
CA ARG A 71 11.13 -11.14 -5.65
C ARG A 71 10.79 -10.04 -4.64
N THR A 72 10.77 -8.77 -5.08
CA THR A 72 10.39 -7.63 -4.22
C THR A 72 8.90 -7.66 -3.85
N ALA A 73 8.02 -8.14 -4.73
CA ALA A 73 6.61 -8.34 -4.42
C ALA A 73 6.45 -9.47 -3.39
N ASP A 74 7.17 -10.59 -3.57
CA ASP A 74 7.12 -11.73 -2.65
C ASP A 74 7.57 -11.34 -1.24
N ILE A 75 8.67 -10.59 -1.13
CA ILE A 75 9.14 -10.00 0.14
C ILE A 75 8.09 -9.06 0.73
N GLY A 76 7.49 -8.21 -0.10
CA GLY A 76 6.45 -7.28 0.33
C GLY A 76 5.22 -8.00 0.92
N ILE A 77 4.75 -9.05 0.26
CA ILE A 77 3.63 -9.88 0.72
C ILE A 77 3.99 -10.60 2.00
N ALA A 78 5.17 -11.23 2.07
CA ALA A 78 5.61 -11.93 3.27
C ALA A 78 5.67 -10.97 4.48
N LEU A 79 6.25 -9.78 4.29
CA LEU A 79 6.33 -8.76 5.33
C LEU A 79 4.93 -8.30 5.78
N PHE A 80 4.04 -8.00 4.83
CA PHE A 80 2.66 -7.62 5.13
C PHE A 80 1.94 -8.70 5.97
N LEU A 81 2.01 -9.96 5.56
CA LEU A 81 1.34 -11.07 6.24
C LEU A 81 1.91 -11.32 7.63
N VAL A 82 3.24 -11.36 7.77
CA VAL A 82 3.88 -11.56 9.07
C VAL A 82 3.53 -10.41 10.01
N SER A 83 3.52 -9.16 9.53
CA SER A 83 3.16 -8.01 10.34
C SER A 83 1.69 -8.01 10.76
N LEU A 84 0.76 -8.43 9.89
CA LEU A 84 -0.63 -8.64 10.29
C LEU A 84 -0.76 -9.70 11.40
N LEU A 85 -0.06 -10.83 11.24
CA LEU A 85 -0.06 -11.89 12.25
C LEU A 85 0.53 -11.41 13.58
N LEU A 86 1.59 -10.61 13.56
CA LEU A 86 2.16 -10.01 14.76
C LEU A 86 1.17 -9.06 15.44
N GLY A 87 0.50 -8.20 14.68
CA GLY A 87 -0.53 -7.30 15.24
C GLY A 87 -1.70 -8.07 15.85
N ALA A 88 -2.18 -9.13 15.18
CA ALA A 88 -3.23 -10.00 15.70
C ALA A 88 -2.77 -10.79 16.94
N ALA A 89 -1.51 -11.23 16.97
CA ALA A 89 -0.95 -11.91 18.14
C ALA A 89 -0.89 -10.98 19.35
N LEU A 90 -0.46 -9.72 19.19
CA LEU A 90 -0.46 -8.73 20.27
C LEU A 90 -1.85 -8.60 20.91
N ASP A 91 -2.88 -8.45 20.07
CA ASP A 91 -4.26 -8.35 20.51
C ASP A 91 -4.73 -9.63 21.24
N ALA A 92 -4.42 -10.80 20.69
CA ALA A 92 -4.75 -12.09 21.30
C ALA A 92 -4.08 -12.32 22.67
N PHE A 93 -2.93 -11.69 22.92
CA PHE A 93 -2.26 -11.72 24.23
C PHE A 93 -2.70 -10.58 25.18
N GLY A 94 -3.69 -9.77 24.78
CA GLY A 94 -4.26 -8.70 25.60
C GLY A 94 -3.51 -7.37 25.53
N PHE A 95 -2.53 -7.24 24.63
CA PHE A 95 -1.85 -5.97 24.36
C PHE A 95 -2.65 -5.18 23.34
N THR A 96 -3.82 -4.66 23.71
CA THR A 96 -4.69 -3.94 22.76
C THR A 96 -4.08 -2.58 22.35
N PRO A 97 -4.44 -2.02 21.19
CA PRO A 97 -3.92 -0.72 20.74
C PRO A 97 -4.21 0.44 21.71
N GLU A 98 -5.30 0.36 22.48
CA GLU A 98 -5.69 1.33 23.50
C GLU A 98 -4.78 1.25 24.74
N ALA A 99 -4.26 0.06 25.04
CA ALA A 99 -3.39 -0.18 26.18
C ALA A 99 -1.92 0.14 25.87
N ILE A 100 -1.39 -0.37 24.75
CA ILE A 100 0.02 -0.23 24.37
C ILE A 100 0.17 0.03 22.87
N LEU A 101 -0.12 1.26 22.45
CA LEU A 101 -0.01 1.67 21.05
C LEU A 101 1.41 1.47 20.48
N GLU A 102 2.45 1.64 21.31
CA GLU A 102 3.85 1.51 20.89
C GLU A 102 4.19 0.11 20.38
N ALA A 103 3.56 -0.94 20.93
CA ALA A 103 3.77 -2.32 20.49
C ALA A 103 3.32 -2.55 19.04
N TYR A 104 2.38 -1.75 18.55
CA TYR A 104 1.85 -1.83 17.19
C TYR A 104 2.67 -1.08 16.15
N VAL A 105 3.67 -0.28 16.55
CA VAL A 105 4.51 0.49 15.61
C VAL A 105 5.25 -0.44 14.66
N VAL A 106 5.87 -1.51 15.18
CA VAL A 106 6.64 -2.46 14.37
C VAL A 106 5.73 -3.21 13.37
N PRO A 107 4.60 -3.82 13.78
CA PRO A 107 3.61 -4.37 12.86
C PRO A 107 3.13 -3.35 11.82
N ALA A 108 2.76 -2.13 12.23
CA ALA A 108 2.26 -1.11 11.32
C ALA A 108 3.30 -0.75 10.24
N LEU A 109 4.56 -0.53 10.63
CA LEU A 109 5.64 -0.26 9.68
C LEU A 109 5.81 -1.40 8.68
N GLY A 110 5.78 -2.65 9.12
CA GLY A 110 5.89 -3.79 8.21
C GLY A 110 4.71 -3.90 7.25
N ILE A 111 3.49 -3.58 7.68
CA ILE A 111 2.31 -3.49 6.79
C ILE A 111 2.54 -2.45 5.69
N TYR A 112 2.89 -1.21 6.03
CA TYR A 112 3.09 -0.14 5.04
C TYR A 112 4.30 -0.40 4.14
N VAL A 113 5.41 -0.91 4.67
CA VAL A 113 6.56 -1.28 3.84
C VAL A 113 6.19 -2.41 2.89
N GLY A 114 5.49 -3.45 3.38
CA GLY A 114 5.04 -4.58 2.58
C GLY A 114 4.15 -4.17 1.41
N LEU A 115 3.14 -3.34 1.69
CA LEU A 115 2.22 -2.79 0.68
C LEU A 115 2.93 -1.89 -0.35
N ALA A 116 3.89 -1.08 0.10
CA ALA A 116 4.69 -0.24 -0.79
C ALA A 116 5.52 -1.09 -1.77
N LEU A 117 6.21 -2.11 -1.26
CA LEU A 117 7.02 -3.03 -2.07
C LEU A 117 6.16 -3.81 -3.08
N LEU A 118 4.99 -4.28 -2.65
CA LEU A 118 4.03 -4.97 -3.49
C LEU A 118 3.52 -4.06 -4.62
N GLY A 119 2.97 -2.89 -4.27
CA GLY A 119 2.45 -1.93 -5.23
C GLY A 119 3.51 -1.52 -6.25
N TRP A 120 4.69 -1.12 -5.77
CA TRP A 120 5.82 -0.74 -6.61
C TRP A 120 6.21 -1.83 -7.62
N SER A 121 6.33 -3.08 -7.16
CA SER A 121 6.74 -4.21 -7.99
C SER A 121 5.74 -4.50 -9.10
N ILE A 122 4.45 -4.52 -8.76
CA ILE A 122 3.36 -4.68 -9.74
C ILE A 122 3.39 -3.51 -10.74
N GLY A 123 3.60 -2.29 -10.27
CA GLY A 123 3.71 -1.10 -11.11
C GLY A 123 4.81 -1.23 -12.16
N ARG A 124 6.05 -1.51 -11.73
CA ARG A 124 7.17 -1.67 -12.67
C ARG A 124 6.93 -2.77 -13.70
N ARG A 125 6.37 -3.91 -13.28
CA ARG A 125 6.12 -5.04 -14.19
C ARG A 125 5.01 -4.73 -15.18
N THR A 126 3.96 -4.04 -14.73
CA THR A 126 2.88 -3.55 -15.60
C THR A 126 3.43 -2.63 -16.68
N GLU A 127 4.31 -1.70 -16.33
CA GLU A 127 4.90 -0.79 -17.31
C GLU A 127 5.84 -1.50 -18.28
N ALA A 128 6.61 -2.49 -17.81
CA ALA A 128 7.44 -3.33 -18.66
C ALA A 128 6.62 -4.08 -19.72
N ILE A 129 5.51 -4.69 -19.32
CA ILE A 129 4.59 -5.36 -20.24
C ILE A 129 4.02 -4.36 -21.24
N ASN A 130 3.56 -3.20 -20.79
CA ASN A 130 3.04 -2.15 -21.68
C ASN A 130 4.11 -1.60 -22.63
N ALA A 131 5.38 -1.57 -22.22
CA ALA A 131 6.49 -1.17 -23.09
C ALA A 131 6.75 -2.23 -24.18
N ILE A 132 6.69 -3.52 -23.84
CA ILE A 132 6.82 -4.63 -24.81
C ILE A 132 5.70 -4.59 -25.84
N VAL A 133 4.45 -4.40 -25.42
CA VAL A 133 3.27 -4.37 -26.32
C VAL A 133 3.26 -3.13 -27.23
N ARG A 134 3.95 -2.05 -26.85
CA ARG A 134 4.06 -0.82 -27.66
C ARG A 134 5.14 -0.88 -28.73
N ARG A 135 6.05 -1.85 -28.66
CA ARG A 135 7.06 -2.11 -29.70
C ARG A 135 6.45 -2.97 -30.80
#